data_AF-A0AA35SHZ5-F1
#
_entry.id   AF-A0AA35SHZ5-F1
#
_cell.length_a   1.000
_cell.length_b   1.000
_cell.length_c   1.000
_cell.angle_alpha   90.00
_cell.angle_beta   90.00
_cell.angle_gamma   90.00
#
_symmetry.space_group_name_H-M   'P 1'
#
loop_
_entity.id
_entity.type
_entity.pdbx_description
1 polymer ?
#
loop_
_entity_poly.entity_id
_entity_poly.type
_entity_poly.pdbx_seq_one_letter_code
_entity_poly.pdbx_strand_id
1 'polypeptide(L)'
;MLPVTVIQLYYYKYFYENVVRYEKFFTLETQYILHVMGVFLGEQGLRHENCSVRSRVCYLFVRFVKGVKNHMGAIAKDVLLTLQDLLILPPISGVNKGYLSGNDMMFLYEAAGILVVASLSPPEEKGALMTQLLNPLVQKFPIYLNELSTKQKASEQEVLVHVLCNILSFASRASKVFTNHQMAIQNGCLGCFSEPLPVFLKGLEVRVQCSQLQAGVRQYLHRMIICLGDELLKYVPVAVSLLLTDCKSQEIQEFIPLINQLITKYKERISPFLQNVFMPVVQTIVTCLSTPFDPNDMEALRDHQSLQKCYFLFLNSLATNNVTEVIAKGANDLEEVLGTLVQGAIAFPDPMVQKLCFGVLRRLIEVWAREGVMPGFVEYMYKNILPACFHAPLKPTFNLDDGNTFIVRTW
;
A
#
# COMPACT_ATOMS: atom_id res chain seq x y z
N MET A 1 -37.18 1.59 -29.40
CA MET A 1 -37.58 1.21 -28.03
C MET A 1 -36.48 0.34 -27.46
N LEU A 2 -35.93 0.68 -26.29
CA LEU A 2 -35.04 -0.25 -25.59
C LEU A 2 -35.87 -1.47 -25.15
N PRO A 3 -35.32 -2.70 -25.19
CA PRO A 3 -36.01 -3.88 -24.68
C PRO A 3 -36.43 -3.67 -23.22
N VAL A 4 -37.62 -4.15 -22.83
CA VAL A 4 -38.18 -4.00 -21.47
C VAL A 4 -37.18 -4.43 -20.38
N THR A 5 -36.39 -5.48 -20.66
CA THR A 5 -35.31 -5.97 -19.80
C THR A 5 -34.20 -4.95 -19.58
N VAL A 6 -33.82 -4.17 -20.60
CA VAL A 6 -32.78 -3.14 -20.49
C VAL A 6 -33.27 -1.98 -19.62
N ILE A 7 -34.53 -1.56 -19.77
CA ILE A 7 -35.13 -0.50 -18.96
C ILE A 7 -35.20 -0.90 -17.49
N GLN A 8 -35.56 -2.16 -17.18
CA GLN A 8 -35.54 -2.69 -15.82
C GLN A 8 -34.14 -2.69 -15.20
N LEU A 9 -33.10 -3.07 -15.95
CA LEU A 9 -31.72 -3.03 -15.46
C LEU A 9 -31.26 -1.59 -15.14
N TYR A 10 -31.66 -0.61 -15.96
CA TYR A 10 -31.40 0.81 -15.67
C TYR A 10 -32.16 1.26 -14.43
N TYR A 11 -33.42 0.88 -14.29
CA TYR A 11 -34.23 1.22 -13.12
C TYR A 11 -33.57 0.77 -11.81
N TYR A 12 -33.12 -0.49 -11.72
CA TYR A 12 -32.40 -0.98 -10.52
C TYR A 12 -31.14 -0.17 -10.23
N LYS A 13 -30.30 0.08 -11.25
CA LYS A 13 -29.10 0.90 -11.06
C LYS A 13 -29.46 2.31 -10.57
N TYR A 14 -30.42 2.97 -11.20
CA TYR A 14 -30.86 4.30 -10.79
C TYR A 14 -31.45 4.33 -9.38
N PHE A 15 -32.20 3.31 -8.97
CA PHE A 15 -32.71 3.20 -7.61
C PHE A 15 -31.57 3.24 -6.59
N TYR A 16 -30.58 2.35 -6.72
CA TYR A 16 -29.45 2.30 -5.78
C TYR A 16 -28.57 3.56 -5.83
N GLU A 17 -28.39 4.17 -7.01
CA GLU A 17 -27.70 5.46 -7.14
C GLU A 17 -28.39 6.56 -6.34
N ASN A 18 -29.73 6.62 -6.41
CA ASN A 18 -30.50 7.61 -5.66
C ASN A 18 -30.41 7.36 -4.16
N VAL A 19 -30.56 6.10 -3.72
CA VAL A 19 -30.41 5.71 -2.32
C VAL A 19 -29.06 6.16 -1.75
N VAL A 20 -27.96 5.90 -2.46
CA VAL A 20 -26.62 6.31 -2.02
C VAL A 20 -26.42 7.82 -2.13
N ARG A 21 -26.90 8.46 -3.20
CA ARG A 21 -26.80 9.92 -3.39
C ARG A 21 -27.47 10.68 -2.25
N TYR A 22 -28.60 10.16 -1.76
CA TYR A 22 -29.35 10.75 -0.66
C TYR A 22 -29.12 10.00 0.67
N GLU A 23 -27.94 9.39 0.88
CA GLU A 23 -27.65 8.62 2.11
C GLU A 23 -27.88 9.43 3.41
N LYS A 24 -27.71 10.75 3.35
CA LYS A 24 -27.98 11.67 4.47
C LYS A 24 -29.44 11.64 4.92
N PHE A 25 -30.40 11.38 4.04
CA PHE A 25 -31.81 11.24 4.40
C PHE A 25 -32.00 10.13 5.45
N PHE A 26 -31.31 9.00 5.28
CA PHE A 26 -31.41 7.86 6.19
C PHE A 26 -30.77 8.09 7.55
N THR A 27 -29.92 9.11 7.69
CA THR A 27 -29.40 9.53 9.00
C THR A 27 -30.46 10.27 9.83
N LEU A 28 -31.46 10.87 9.18
CA LEU A 28 -32.60 11.52 9.82
C LEU A 28 -33.76 10.53 10.00
N GLU A 29 -34.11 9.81 8.94
CA GLU A 29 -35.24 8.87 8.90
C GLU A 29 -34.73 7.41 8.97
N THR A 30 -34.19 7.04 10.13
CA THR A 30 -33.51 5.75 10.36
C THR A 30 -34.40 4.52 10.17
N GLN A 31 -35.73 4.67 10.28
CA GLN A 31 -36.69 3.58 10.11
C GLN A 31 -36.64 2.94 8.71
N TYR A 32 -36.18 3.67 7.69
CA TYR A 32 -36.08 3.14 6.32
C TYR A 32 -34.81 2.33 6.06
N ILE A 33 -33.82 2.37 6.96
CA ILE A 33 -32.53 1.68 6.77
C ILE A 33 -32.75 0.17 6.61
N LEU A 34 -33.55 -0.44 7.48
CA LEU A 34 -33.78 -1.89 7.46
C LEU A 34 -34.44 -2.32 6.14
N HIS A 35 -35.41 -1.55 5.66
CA HIS A 35 -36.10 -1.83 4.40
C HIS A 35 -35.13 -1.77 3.21
N VAL A 36 -34.35 -0.69 3.11
CA VAL A 36 -33.35 -0.52 2.05
C VAL A 36 -32.27 -1.59 2.13
N MET A 37 -31.84 -1.96 3.33
CA MET A 37 -30.88 -3.04 3.56
C MET A 37 -31.42 -4.38 3.05
N GLY A 38 -32.70 -4.69 3.32
CA GLY A 38 -33.36 -5.88 2.78
C GLY A 38 -33.37 -5.92 1.25
N VAL A 39 -33.61 -4.77 0.60
CA VAL A 39 -33.57 -4.66 -0.87
C VAL A 39 -32.14 -4.88 -1.40
N PHE A 40 -31.12 -4.29 -0.77
CA PHE A 40 -29.72 -4.52 -1.12
C PHE A 40 -29.31 -5.99 -0.99
N LEU A 41 -29.71 -6.65 0.09
CA LEU A 41 -29.34 -8.05 0.36
C LEU A 41 -30.14 -9.05 -0.49
N GLY A 42 -31.30 -8.67 -1.02
CA GLY A 42 -32.17 -9.56 -1.78
C GLY A 42 -31.73 -9.86 -3.22
N GLU A 43 -32.59 -10.59 -3.93
CA GLU A 43 -32.44 -10.96 -5.35
C GLU A 43 -32.40 -9.76 -6.29
N GLN A 44 -32.94 -8.61 -5.87
CA GLN A 44 -32.90 -7.37 -6.66
C GLN A 44 -31.61 -6.56 -6.44
N GLY A 45 -30.70 -7.04 -5.59
CA GLY A 45 -29.48 -6.34 -5.20
C GLY A 45 -28.23 -7.18 -5.40
N LEU A 46 -27.58 -7.55 -4.28
CA LEU A 46 -26.34 -8.31 -4.28
C LEU A 46 -26.48 -9.72 -4.89
N ARG A 47 -27.70 -10.25 -4.97
CA ARG A 47 -28.01 -11.55 -5.58
C ARG A 47 -28.65 -11.44 -6.97
N HIS A 48 -28.58 -10.27 -7.58
CA HIS A 48 -29.16 -10.05 -8.91
C HIS A 48 -28.52 -10.94 -9.98
N GLU A 49 -29.35 -11.53 -10.84
CA GLU A 49 -28.93 -12.48 -11.88
C GLU A 49 -27.92 -11.84 -12.85
N ASN A 50 -28.23 -10.62 -13.30
CA ASN A 50 -27.36 -9.82 -14.14
C ASN A 50 -26.09 -9.36 -13.40
N CYS A 51 -24.92 -9.81 -13.87
CA CYS A 51 -23.62 -9.48 -13.28
C CYS A 51 -23.28 -7.98 -13.31
N SER A 52 -23.73 -7.23 -14.30
CA SER A 52 -23.47 -5.78 -14.40
C SER A 52 -24.24 -4.98 -13.35
N VAL A 53 -25.48 -5.40 -13.05
CA VAL A 53 -26.25 -4.81 -11.93
C VAL A 53 -25.59 -5.23 -10.62
N ARG A 54 -25.36 -6.52 -10.41
CA ARG A 54 -24.74 -7.05 -9.19
C ARG A 54 -23.43 -6.35 -8.82
N SER A 55 -22.52 -6.21 -9.78
CA SER A 55 -21.24 -5.51 -9.56
C SER A 55 -21.43 -4.05 -9.16
N ARG A 56 -22.36 -3.34 -9.81
CA ARG A 56 -22.67 -1.95 -9.44
C ARG A 56 -23.29 -1.87 -8.04
N VAL A 57 -24.15 -2.81 -7.68
CA VAL A 57 -24.78 -2.88 -6.36
C VAL A 57 -23.73 -3.17 -5.28
N CYS A 58 -22.74 -4.05 -5.50
CA CYS A 58 -21.65 -4.28 -4.54
C CYS A 58 -20.90 -2.98 -4.18
N TYR A 59 -20.59 -2.16 -5.19
CA TYR A 59 -19.97 -0.86 -4.97
C TYR A 59 -20.88 0.11 -4.19
N LEU A 60 -22.15 0.22 -4.60
CA LEU A 60 -23.12 1.11 -3.97
C LEU A 60 -23.46 0.68 -2.53
N PHE A 61 -23.48 -0.62 -2.26
CA PHE A 61 -23.70 -1.21 -0.94
C PHE A 61 -22.64 -0.74 0.05
N VAL A 62 -21.35 -0.83 -0.29
CA VAL A 62 -20.27 -0.31 0.57
C VAL A 62 -20.44 1.17 0.86
N ARG A 63 -20.81 1.97 -0.15
CA ARG A 63 -21.02 3.41 0.04
C ARG A 63 -22.17 3.68 0.99
N PHE A 64 -23.31 3.01 0.78
CA PHE A 64 -24.45 3.11 1.67
C PHE A 64 -24.09 2.73 3.12
N VAL A 65 -23.47 1.57 3.33
CA VAL A 65 -23.04 1.10 4.65
C VAL A 65 -22.10 2.10 5.33
N LYS A 66 -21.20 2.77 4.59
CA LYS A 66 -20.37 3.85 5.15
C LYS A 66 -21.18 5.06 5.59
N GLY A 67 -22.16 5.46 4.79
CA GLY A 67 -23.03 6.60 5.09
C GLY A 67 -23.89 6.38 6.34
N VAL A 68 -24.40 5.16 6.52
CA VAL A 68 -25.32 4.83 7.63
C VAL A 68 -24.69 4.06 8.79
N LYS A 69 -23.36 3.86 8.81
CA LYS A 69 -22.65 2.99 9.77
C LYS A 69 -23.03 3.22 11.24
N ASN A 70 -23.32 4.46 11.65
CA ASN A 70 -23.66 4.80 13.03
C ASN A 70 -25.02 4.25 13.48
N HIS A 71 -25.89 3.87 12.52
CA HIS A 71 -27.21 3.29 12.77
C HIS A 71 -27.26 1.79 12.49
N MET A 72 -26.14 1.18 12.08
CA MET A 72 -26.07 -0.24 11.73
C MET A 72 -25.92 -1.16 12.94
N GLY A 73 -25.64 -0.61 14.13
CA GLY A 73 -25.12 -1.41 15.24
C GLY A 73 -26.01 -2.58 15.69
N ALA A 74 -27.33 -2.39 15.71
CA ALA A 74 -28.29 -3.45 16.10
C ALA A 74 -28.46 -4.54 15.02
N ILE A 75 -28.35 -4.17 13.74
CA ILE A 75 -28.61 -5.07 12.61
C ILE A 75 -27.33 -5.64 11.99
N ALA A 76 -26.15 -5.16 12.41
CA ALA A 76 -24.88 -5.48 11.77
C ALA A 76 -24.59 -6.98 11.71
N LYS A 77 -24.90 -7.73 12.77
CA LYS A 77 -24.68 -9.19 12.82
C LYS A 77 -25.58 -9.92 11.82
N ASP A 78 -26.86 -9.57 11.76
CA ASP A 78 -27.81 -10.20 10.84
C ASP A 78 -27.44 -9.94 9.37
N VAL A 79 -26.99 -8.72 9.08
CA VAL A 79 -26.46 -8.36 7.77
C VAL A 79 -25.20 -9.17 7.46
N LEU A 80 -24.27 -9.31 8.40
CA LEU A 80 -23.05 -10.12 8.22
C LEU A 80 -23.39 -11.60 7.96
N LEU A 81 -24.33 -12.18 8.71
CA LEU A 81 -24.81 -13.55 8.50
C LEU A 81 -25.38 -13.72 7.09
N THR A 82 -26.16 -12.74 6.63
CA THR A 82 -26.77 -12.72 5.28
C THR A 82 -25.73 -12.51 4.17
N LEU A 83 -24.50 -12.09 4.47
CA LEU A 83 -23.43 -11.92 3.47
C LEU A 83 -22.51 -13.14 3.36
N GLN A 84 -22.59 -14.12 4.27
CA GLN A 84 -21.60 -15.21 4.36
C GLN A 84 -21.48 -16.06 3.09
N ASP A 85 -22.61 -16.38 2.46
CA ASP A 85 -22.67 -17.12 1.19
C ASP A 85 -22.02 -16.36 0.03
N LEU A 86 -22.10 -15.03 0.03
CA LEU A 86 -21.48 -14.17 -0.99
C LEU A 86 -19.97 -13.98 -0.80
N LEU A 87 -19.45 -14.25 0.40
CA LEU A 87 -18.03 -14.11 0.74
C LEU A 87 -17.21 -15.39 0.47
N ILE A 88 -17.85 -16.44 -0.03
CA ILE A 88 -17.21 -17.70 -0.41
C ILE A 88 -16.27 -17.46 -1.59
N LEU A 89 -14.99 -17.81 -1.39
CA LEU A 89 -13.96 -17.69 -2.44
C LEU A 89 -14.29 -18.59 -3.65
N PRO A 90 -14.26 -18.05 -4.89
CA PRO A 90 -14.55 -18.82 -6.08
C PRO A 90 -13.54 -19.96 -6.27
N PRO A 91 -13.95 -21.11 -6.85
CA PRO A 91 -13.03 -22.18 -7.19
C PRO A 91 -12.08 -21.74 -8.32
N ILE A 92 -10.86 -22.26 -8.31
CA ILE A 92 -9.82 -21.97 -9.32
C ILE A 92 -10.27 -22.39 -10.72
N SER A 93 -11.14 -23.41 -10.80
CA SER A 93 -11.62 -24.05 -12.03
C SER A 93 -12.69 -23.24 -12.78
N GLY A 94 -12.44 -21.96 -13.09
CA GLY A 94 -12.99 -21.17 -14.21
C GLY A 94 -14.51 -21.01 -14.40
N VAL A 95 -15.38 -21.77 -13.72
CA VAL A 95 -16.83 -21.69 -13.89
C VAL A 95 -17.38 -20.70 -12.88
N ASN A 96 -17.29 -19.41 -13.20
CA ASN A 96 -17.83 -18.29 -12.41
C ASN A 96 -19.37 -18.18 -12.45
N LYS A 97 -20.10 -19.29 -12.66
CA LYS A 97 -21.56 -19.26 -12.66
C LYS A 97 -22.04 -19.12 -11.21
N GLY A 98 -22.35 -17.89 -10.82
CA GLY A 98 -22.94 -17.54 -9.52
C GLY A 98 -21.99 -16.84 -8.55
N TYR A 99 -20.68 -16.87 -8.77
CA TYR A 99 -19.71 -16.19 -7.91
C TYR A 99 -19.59 -14.70 -8.23
N LEU A 100 -19.21 -13.93 -7.22
CA LEU A 100 -18.83 -12.53 -7.36
C LEU A 100 -17.44 -12.41 -8.00
N SER A 101 -17.22 -11.32 -8.73
CA SER A 101 -15.87 -11.03 -9.23
C SER A 101 -14.94 -10.66 -8.06
N GLY A 102 -13.63 -10.79 -8.24
CA GLY A 102 -12.65 -10.38 -7.22
C GLY A 102 -12.87 -8.93 -6.76
N ASN A 103 -13.12 -8.01 -7.70
CA ASN A 103 -13.40 -6.61 -7.38
C ASN A 103 -14.66 -6.42 -6.55
N ASP A 104 -15.73 -7.17 -6.85
CA ASP A 104 -16.98 -7.11 -6.10
C ASP A 104 -16.82 -7.66 -4.68
N MET A 105 -16.05 -8.75 -4.52
CA MET A 105 -15.71 -9.29 -3.21
C MET A 105 -14.87 -8.31 -2.38
N MET A 106 -13.95 -7.55 -2.99
CA MET A 106 -13.20 -6.50 -2.29
C MET A 106 -14.13 -5.47 -1.65
N PHE A 107 -15.22 -5.10 -2.34
CA PHE A 107 -16.24 -4.24 -1.76
C PHE A 107 -16.95 -4.93 -0.58
N LEU A 108 -17.40 -6.17 -0.74
CA LEU A 108 -18.09 -6.86 0.35
C LEU A 108 -17.22 -7.09 1.60
N TYR A 109 -15.93 -7.42 1.45
CA TYR A 109 -15.01 -7.49 2.60
C TYR A 109 -14.82 -6.12 3.27
N GLU A 110 -14.80 -5.02 2.51
CA GLU A 110 -14.78 -3.66 3.06
C GLU A 110 -16.07 -3.34 3.84
N ALA A 111 -17.25 -3.69 3.31
CA ALA A 111 -18.52 -3.54 4.01
C ALA A 111 -18.58 -4.41 5.27
N ALA A 112 -18.16 -5.68 5.19
CA ALA A 112 -18.13 -6.60 6.32
C ALA A 112 -17.24 -6.07 7.45
N GLY A 113 -16.05 -5.56 7.13
CA GLY A 113 -15.18 -4.92 8.13
C GLY A 113 -15.83 -3.71 8.81
N ILE A 114 -16.57 -2.89 8.05
CA ILE A 114 -17.34 -1.76 8.61
C ILE A 114 -18.45 -2.26 9.54
N LEU A 115 -19.20 -3.28 9.14
CA LEU A 115 -20.30 -3.85 9.92
C LEU A 115 -19.80 -4.46 11.23
N VAL A 116 -18.67 -5.18 11.22
CA VAL A 116 -18.07 -5.75 12.44
C VAL A 116 -17.76 -4.64 13.44
N VAL A 117 -17.10 -3.56 13.01
CA VAL A 117 -16.76 -2.43 13.89
C VAL A 117 -17.99 -1.64 14.32
N ALA A 118 -18.98 -1.48 13.44
CA ALA A 118 -20.22 -0.76 13.73
C ALA A 118 -21.16 -1.50 14.68
N SER A 119 -21.01 -2.83 14.82
CA SER A 119 -21.84 -3.63 15.72
C SER A 119 -21.78 -3.14 17.17
N LEU A 120 -22.87 -3.32 17.91
CA LEU A 120 -22.97 -2.97 19.35
C LEU A 120 -22.28 -4.00 20.27
N SER A 121 -21.49 -4.91 19.71
CA SER A 121 -20.79 -5.97 20.43
C SER A 121 -19.60 -5.47 21.26
N PRO A 122 -19.21 -6.19 22.32
CA PRO A 122 -17.96 -5.94 23.02
C PRO A 122 -16.74 -6.21 22.10
N PRO A 123 -15.57 -5.63 22.40
CA PRO A 123 -14.36 -5.78 21.58
C PRO A 123 -13.96 -7.24 21.32
N GLU A 124 -14.10 -8.13 22.30
CA GLU A 124 -13.77 -9.55 22.14
C GLU A 124 -14.62 -10.24 21.07
N GLU A 125 -15.93 -9.96 21.07
CA GLU A 125 -16.84 -10.52 20.07
C GLU A 125 -16.61 -9.90 18.68
N LYS A 126 -16.28 -8.61 18.60
CA LYS A 126 -15.86 -7.96 17.34
C LYS A 126 -14.59 -8.60 16.78
N GLY A 127 -13.63 -8.89 17.64
CA GLY A 127 -12.43 -9.66 17.30
C GLY A 127 -12.80 -11.04 16.74
N ALA A 128 -13.64 -11.80 17.45
CA ALA A 128 -14.10 -13.11 17.00
C ALA A 128 -14.80 -13.08 15.63
N LEU A 129 -15.69 -12.11 15.40
CA LEU A 129 -16.37 -11.91 14.11
C LEU A 129 -15.38 -11.57 12.98
N MET A 130 -14.39 -10.71 13.26
CA MET A 130 -13.34 -10.39 12.29
C MET A 130 -12.46 -11.60 11.99
N THR A 131 -12.08 -12.38 13.01
CA THR A 131 -11.33 -13.63 12.82
C THR A 131 -12.13 -14.62 11.99
N GLN A 132 -13.44 -14.78 12.25
CA GLN A 132 -14.30 -15.65 11.45
C GLN A 132 -14.38 -15.19 9.98
N LEU A 133 -14.44 -13.88 9.73
CA LEU A 133 -14.42 -13.31 8.39
C LEU A 133 -13.10 -13.61 7.64
N LEU A 134 -11.97 -13.53 8.33
CA LEU A 134 -10.64 -13.73 7.73
C LEU A 134 -10.24 -15.20 7.65
N ASN A 135 -10.72 -16.06 8.53
CA ASN A 135 -10.26 -17.45 8.65
C ASN A 135 -10.29 -18.25 7.32
N PRO A 136 -11.34 -18.16 6.46
CA PRO A 136 -11.33 -18.84 5.16
C PRO A 136 -10.17 -18.39 4.24
N LEU A 137 -9.77 -17.12 4.34
CA LEU A 137 -8.64 -16.55 3.60
C LEU A 137 -7.32 -17.15 4.09
N VAL A 138 -7.14 -17.18 5.42
CA VAL A 138 -5.92 -17.67 6.07
C VAL A 138 -5.72 -19.16 5.83
N GLN A 139 -6.80 -19.95 5.85
CA GLN A 139 -6.74 -21.40 5.60
C GLN A 139 -6.45 -21.74 4.13
N LYS A 140 -7.06 -21.02 3.18
CA LYS A 140 -6.90 -21.30 1.75
C LYS A 140 -5.60 -20.78 1.16
N PHE A 141 -5.04 -19.69 1.69
CA PHE A 141 -3.80 -19.10 1.19
C PHE A 141 -2.62 -20.10 1.10
N PRO A 142 -2.23 -20.84 2.15
CA PRO A 142 -1.12 -21.79 2.07
C PRO A 142 -1.43 -22.98 1.14
N ILE A 143 -2.70 -23.38 1.02
CA ILE A 143 -3.12 -24.45 0.10
C ILE A 143 -2.83 -24.01 -1.34
N TYR A 144 -3.30 -22.83 -1.73
CA TYR A 144 -3.06 -22.29 -3.07
C TYR A 144 -1.58 -21.96 -3.34
N LEU A 145 -0.83 -21.57 -2.30
CA LEU A 145 0.61 -21.34 -2.40
C LEU A 145 1.38 -22.63 -2.71
N ASN A 146 1.00 -23.73 -2.05
CA ASN A 146 1.57 -25.05 -2.33
C ASN A 146 1.16 -25.53 -3.73
N GLU A 147 -0.11 -25.37 -4.11
CA GLU A 147 -0.57 -25.72 -5.46
C GLU A 147 0.20 -24.95 -6.54
N LEU A 148 0.45 -23.65 -6.36
CA LEU A 148 1.23 -22.82 -7.29
C LEU A 148 2.61 -23.42 -7.59
N SER A 149 3.26 -23.98 -6.57
CA SER A 149 4.59 -24.60 -6.70
C SER A 149 4.56 -25.95 -7.44
N THR A 150 3.40 -26.61 -7.49
CA THR A 150 3.22 -27.89 -8.21
C THR A 150 2.81 -27.70 -9.68
N LYS A 151 2.25 -26.55 -10.04
CA LYS A 151 1.80 -26.28 -11.41
C LYS A 151 2.98 -25.98 -12.33
N GLN A 152 2.99 -26.61 -13.50
CA GLN A 152 4.03 -26.40 -14.52
C GLN A 152 3.63 -25.38 -15.61
N LYS A 153 2.33 -25.17 -15.84
CA LYS A 153 1.84 -24.26 -16.88
C LYS A 153 1.77 -22.83 -16.37
N ALA A 154 2.38 -21.90 -17.10
CA ALA A 154 2.38 -20.47 -16.77
C ALA A 154 0.97 -19.88 -16.61
N SER A 155 0.01 -20.24 -17.48
CA SER A 155 -1.36 -19.74 -17.39
C SER A 155 -2.10 -20.21 -16.12
N GLU A 156 -1.86 -21.44 -15.66
CA GLU A 156 -2.44 -21.95 -14.40
C GLU A 156 -1.79 -21.25 -13.19
N GLN A 157 -0.50 -20.95 -13.27
CA GLN A 157 0.22 -20.18 -12.25
C GLN A 157 -0.33 -18.75 -12.16
N GLU A 158 -0.57 -18.06 -13.29
CA GLU A 158 -1.11 -16.69 -13.30
C GLU A 158 -2.48 -16.60 -12.62
N VAL A 159 -3.35 -17.56 -12.90
CA VAL A 159 -4.68 -17.62 -12.27
C VAL A 159 -4.54 -17.82 -10.76
N LEU A 160 -3.65 -18.70 -10.31
CA LEU A 160 -3.41 -18.93 -8.88
C LEU A 160 -2.81 -17.71 -8.18
N VAL A 161 -1.83 -17.05 -8.78
CA VAL A 161 -1.26 -15.81 -8.25
C VAL A 161 -2.32 -14.71 -8.16
N HIS A 162 -3.17 -14.57 -9.18
CA HIS A 162 -4.29 -13.64 -9.13
C HIS A 162 -5.27 -13.96 -7.98
N VAL A 163 -5.57 -15.23 -7.72
CA VAL A 163 -6.39 -15.66 -6.57
C VAL A 163 -5.69 -15.33 -5.24
N LEU A 164 -4.40 -15.62 -5.10
CA LEU A 164 -3.61 -15.28 -3.90
C LEU A 164 -3.58 -13.76 -3.65
N CYS A 165 -3.37 -12.95 -4.69
CA CYS A 165 -3.42 -11.49 -4.60
C CYS A 165 -4.82 -10.97 -4.21
N ASN A 166 -5.88 -11.62 -4.69
CA ASN A 166 -7.25 -11.30 -4.26
C ASN A 166 -7.46 -11.60 -2.77
N ILE A 167 -6.96 -12.73 -2.26
CA ILE A 167 -7.00 -13.07 -0.84
C ILE A 167 -6.34 -11.98 0.02
N LEU A 168 -5.12 -11.55 -0.35
CA LEU A 168 -4.41 -10.47 0.33
C LEU A 168 -5.18 -9.14 0.26
N SER A 169 -5.82 -8.87 -0.89
CA SER A 169 -6.63 -7.68 -1.10
C SER A 169 -7.91 -7.70 -0.25
N PHE A 170 -8.55 -8.86 -0.06
CA PHE A 170 -9.74 -9.01 0.79
C PHE A 170 -9.39 -8.74 2.25
N ALA A 171 -8.30 -9.33 2.76
CA ALA A 171 -7.81 -9.06 4.11
C ALA A 171 -7.45 -7.56 4.28
N SER A 172 -6.79 -6.95 3.28
CA SER A 172 -6.50 -5.52 3.27
C SER A 172 -7.77 -4.66 3.35
N ARG A 173 -8.81 -5.01 2.57
CA ARG A 173 -10.08 -4.29 2.51
C ARG A 173 -10.87 -4.40 3.80
N ALA A 174 -10.90 -5.57 4.43
CA ALA A 174 -11.53 -5.76 5.74
C ALA A 174 -10.87 -4.88 6.82
N SER A 175 -9.55 -4.72 6.78
CA SER A 175 -8.84 -3.83 7.71
C SER A 175 -9.07 -2.33 7.44
N LYS A 176 -9.69 -1.94 6.31
CA LYS A 176 -9.78 -0.54 5.87
C LYS A 176 -10.56 0.37 6.83
N VAL A 177 -11.45 -0.22 7.61
CA VAL A 177 -12.22 0.46 8.66
C VAL A 177 -11.33 1.07 9.75
N PHE A 178 -10.16 0.48 10.03
CA PHE A 178 -9.24 0.96 11.08
C PHE A 178 -8.35 2.09 10.56
N THR A 179 -8.65 3.33 10.88
CA THR A 179 -7.84 4.47 10.41
C THR A 179 -6.48 4.58 11.11
N ASN A 180 -6.35 3.97 12.29
CA ASN A 180 -5.12 3.93 13.08
C ASN A 180 -5.07 2.69 13.98
N HIS A 181 -3.91 2.46 14.58
CA HIS A 181 -3.64 1.35 15.48
C HIS A 181 -4.52 1.33 16.73
N GLN A 182 -4.81 2.49 17.32
CA GLN A 182 -5.65 2.59 18.53
C GLN A 182 -7.07 2.07 18.29
N MET A 183 -7.63 2.37 17.12
CA MET A 183 -8.96 1.90 16.74
C MET A 183 -9.01 0.36 16.63
N ALA A 184 -7.95 -0.28 16.14
CA ALA A 184 -7.85 -1.73 16.08
C ALA A 184 -7.81 -2.36 17.49
N ILE A 185 -7.06 -1.76 18.41
CA ILE A 185 -7.01 -2.19 19.83
C ILE A 185 -8.38 -2.05 20.50
N GLN A 186 -9.02 -0.88 20.37
CA GLN A 186 -10.31 -0.59 21.00
C GLN A 186 -11.44 -1.54 20.55
N ASN A 187 -11.34 -2.06 19.33
CA ASN A 187 -12.31 -3.01 18.78
C ASN A 187 -11.88 -4.48 18.94
N GLY A 188 -10.77 -4.75 19.64
CA GLY A 188 -10.28 -6.13 19.88
C GLY A 188 -9.84 -6.86 18.60
N CYS A 189 -9.60 -6.13 17.50
CA CYS A 189 -9.32 -6.70 16.19
C CYS A 189 -7.82 -6.80 15.85
N LEU A 190 -6.94 -6.48 16.80
CA LEU A 190 -5.48 -6.47 16.54
C LEU A 190 -4.96 -7.89 16.22
N GLY A 191 -5.31 -8.87 17.06
CA GLY A 191 -4.94 -10.28 16.88
C GLY A 191 -5.41 -10.86 15.55
N CYS A 192 -6.57 -10.42 15.06
CA CYS A 192 -7.18 -10.87 13.81
C CYS A 192 -6.28 -10.61 12.59
N PHE A 193 -5.37 -9.64 12.66
CA PHE A 193 -4.45 -9.31 11.56
C PHE A 193 -2.99 -9.64 11.88
N SER A 194 -2.59 -9.69 13.16
CA SER A 194 -1.23 -10.07 13.53
C SER A 194 -0.99 -11.59 13.45
N GLU A 195 -1.97 -12.42 13.81
CA GLU A 195 -1.86 -13.88 13.71
C GLU A 195 -1.76 -14.40 12.26
N PRO A 196 -2.51 -13.85 11.27
CA PRO A 196 -2.39 -14.30 9.89
C PRO A 196 -1.20 -13.74 9.13
N LEU A 197 -0.58 -12.65 9.62
CA LEU A 197 0.50 -11.96 8.91
C LEU A 197 1.66 -12.89 8.54
N PRO A 198 2.19 -13.77 9.43
CA PRO A 198 3.22 -14.75 9.06
C PRO A 198 2.79 -15.69 7.93
N VAL A 199 1.51 -16.08 7.88
CA VAL A 199 0.98 -16.97 6.84
C VAL A 199 1.03 -16.29 5.47
N PHE A 200 0.64 -15.01 5.42
CA PHE A 200 0.70 -14.23 4.18
C PHE A 200 2.12 -13.87 3.75
N LEU A 201 3.04 -13.68 4.70
CA LEU A 201 4.45 -13.40 4.41
C LEU A 201 5.17 -14.57 3.73
N LYS A 202 4.73 -15.82 3.92
CA LYS A 202 5.23 -16.98 3.15
C LYS A 202 5.08 -16.80 1.64
N GLY A 203 4.16 -15.94 1.19
CA GLY A 203 4.03 -15.57 -0.22
C GLY A 203 5.30 -14.93 -0.80
N LEU A 204 6.15 -14.30 0.02
CA LEU A 204 7.40 -13.70 -0.42
C LEU A 204 8.51 -14.73 -0.69
N GLU A 205 8.39 -15.95 -0.16
CA GLU A 205 9.37 -17.02 -0.35
C GLU A 205 9.25 -17.71 -1.71
N VAL A 206 8.11 -17.53 -2.40
CA VAL A 206 7.82 -18.15 -3.69
C VAL A 206 8.59 -17.46 -4.82
N ARG A 207 9.30 -18.26 -5.61
CA ARG A 207 10.09 -17.79 -6.77
C ARG A 207 9.31 -17.78 -8.08
N VAL A 208 8.23 -18.54 -8.18
CA VAL A 208 7.36 -18.59 -9.37
C VAL A 208 6.47 -17.35 -9.40
N GLN A 209 6.52 -16.58 -10.48
CA GLN A 209 5.74 -15.34 -10.65
C GLN A 209 5.86 -14.38 -9.44
N CYS A 210 7.06 -14.33 -8.85
CA CYS A 210 7.34 -13.62 -7.61
C CYS A 210 6.95 -12.14 -7.68
N SER A 211 7.14 -11.46 -8.80
CA SER A 211 6.88 -10.02 -8.95
C SER A 211 5.44 -9.64 -8.60
N GLN A 212 4.45 -10.36 -9.14
CA GLN A 212 3.03 -10.10 -8.92
C GLN A 212 2.60 -10.43 -7.49
N LEU A 213 3.04 -11.58 -6.96
CA LEU A 213 2.69 -12.00 -5.61
C LEU A 213 3.33 -11.08 -4.56
N GLN A 214 4.59 -10.70 -4.75
CA GLN A 214 5.27 -9.73 -3.91
C GLN A 214 4.58 -8.36 -3.95
N ALA A 215 4.09 -7.90 -5.12
CA ALA A 215 3.30 -6.67 -5.21
C ALA A 215 2.02 -6.76 -4.36
N GLY A 216 1.31 -7.90 -4.41
CA GLY A 216 0.16 -8.17 -3.55
C GLY A 216 0.50 -8.13 -2.06
N VAL A 217 1.61 -8.75 -1.65
CA VAL A 217 2.06 -8.74 -0.25
C VAL A 217 2.53 -7.34 0.18
N ARG A 218 3.24 -6.59 -0.67
CA ARG A 218 3.62 -5.19 -0.42
C ARG A 218 2.39 -4.31 -0.16
N GLN A 219 1.36 -4.43 -1.00
CA GLN A 219 0.11 -3.68 -0.83
C GLN A 219 -0.60 -4.03 0.48
N TYR A 220 -0.58 -5.30 0.89
CA TYR A 220 -1.07 -5.74 2.19
C TYR A 220 -0.25 -5.12 3.35
N LEU A 221 1.08 -5.13 3.26
CA LEU A 221 1.97 -4.55 4.26
C LEU A 221 1.75 -3.05 4.45
N HIS A 222 1.59 -2.28 3.37
CA HIS A 222 1.24 -0.85 3.45
C HIS A 222 0.02 -0.59 4.34
N ARG A 223 -0.97 -1.49 4.28
CA ARG A 223 -2.17 -1.41 5.10
C ARG A 223 -1.92 -1.87 6.54
N MET A 224 -1.13 -2.93 6.73
CA MET A 224 -0.78 -3.44 8.05
C MET A 224 0.06 -2.44 8.86
N ILE A 225 0.87 -1.59 8.24
CA ILE A 225 1.59 -0.49 8.92
C ILE A 225 0.62 0.46 9.65
N ILE A 226 -0.57 0.67 9.08
CA ILE A 226 -1.60 1.55 9.66
C ILE A 226 -2.33 0.84 10.81
N CYS A 227 -2.65 -0.44 10.62
CA CYS A 227 -3.49 -1.22 11.54
C CYS A 227 -2.72 -1.80 12.73
N LEU A 228 -1.57 -2.44 12.49
CA LEU A 228 -0.83 -3.20 13.50
C LEU A 228 0.15 -2.36 14.33
N GLY A 229 0.51 -1.15 13.88
CA GLY A 229 1.41 -0.29 14.62
C GLY A 229 2.72 -1.01 14.98
N ASP A 230 3.13 -0.98 16.24
CA ASP A 230 4.43 -1.52 16.68
C ASP A 230 4.53 -3.05 16.57
N GLU A 231 3.42 -3.80 16.55
CA GLU A 231 3.46 -5.26 16.42
C GLU A 231 4.06 -5.72 15.09
N LEU A 232 3.92 -4.89 14.05
CA LEU A 232 4.47 -5.18 12.72
C LEU A 232 6.00 -5.23 12.73
N LEU A 233 6.67 -4.49 13.64
CA LEU A 233 8.14 -4.39 13.67
C LEU A 233 8.83 -5.75 13.82
N LYS A 234 8.17 -6.74 14.46
CA LYS A 234 8.67 -8.11 14.61
C LYS A 234 8.83 -8.83 13.26
N TYR A 235 8.04 -8.43 12.28
CA TYR A 235 7.96 -9.07 10.96
C TYR A 235 8.65 -8.27 9.85
N VAL A 236 8.88 -6.96 10.07
CA VAL A 236 9.56 -6.08 9.10
C VAL A 236 10.90 -6.65 8.64
N PRO A 237 11.80 -7.15 9.53
CA PRO A 237 13.10 -7.64 9.08
C PRO A 237 13.02 -8.79 8.08
N VAL A 238 12.13 -9.76 8.33
CA VAL A 238 11.91 -10.91 7.45
C VAL A 238 11.25 -10.48 6.14
N ALA A 239 10.24 -9.61 6.20
CA ALA A 239 9.54 -9.15 5.00
C ALA A 239 10.48 -8.36 4.06
N VAL A 240 11.29 -7.46 4.61
CA VAL A 240 12.21 -6.63 3.84
C VAL A 240 13.37 -7.44 3.26
N SER A 241 13.97 -8.38 4.02
CA SER A 241 15.05 -9.21 3.49
C SER A 241 14.59 -10.06 2.30
N LEU A 242 13.38 -10.63 2.39
CA LEU A 242 12.79 -11.40 1.29
C LEU A 242 12.47 -10.52 0.07
N LEU A 243 11.93 -9.31 0.28
CA LEU A 243 11.63 -8.37 -0.80
C LEU A 243 12.88 -7.85 -1.52
N LEU A 244 14.03 -7.79 -0.84
CA LEU A 244 15.30 -7.37 -1.43
C LEU A 244 16.05 -8.50 -2.15
N THR A 245 15.67 -9.76 -1.93
CA THR A 245 16.34 -10.90 -2.56
C THR A 245 15.94 -11.00 -4.03
N ASP A 246 16.90 -10.93 -4.95
CA ASP A 246 16.71 -10.93 -6.41
C ASP A 246 15.83 -9.78 -6.95
N CYS A 247 15.87 -8.62 -6.29
CA CYS A 247 15.01 -7.48 -6.60
C CYS A 247 15.36 -6.81 -7.94
N LYS A 248 14.37 -6.66 -8.82
CA LYS A 248 14.50 -5.97 -10.12
C LYS A 248 14.25 -4.46 -10.02
N SER A 249 14.59 -3.72 -11.07
CA SER A 249 14.42 -2.25 -11.16
C SER A 249 12.97 -1.76 -10.94
N GLN A 250 11.96 -2.53 -11.35
CA GLN A 250 10.55 -2.20 -11.11
C GLN A 250 10.13 -2.52 -9.66
N GLU A 251 10.57 -3.66 -9.13
CA GLU A 251 10.23 -4.10 -7.78
C GLU A 251 10.84 -3.19 -6.72
N ILE A 252 12.06 -2.68 -6.95
CA ILE A 252 12.70 -1.73 -6.04
C ILE A 252 11.94 -0.40 -6.04
N GLN A 253 11.45 0.07 -7.19
CA GLN A 253 10.63 1.29 -7.26
C GLN A 253 9.32 1.16 -6.48
N GLU A 254 8.69 -0.02 -6.49
CA GLU A 254 7.49 -0.30 -5.67
C GLU A 254 7.82 -0.53 -4.19
N PHE A 255 9.03 -0.98 -3.87
CA PHE A 255 9.48 -1.23 -2.51
C PHE A 255 9.85 0.05 -1.75
N ILE A 256 10.45 1.04 -2.41
CA ILE A 256 10.87 2.31 -1.77
C ILE A 256 9.72 3.03 -1.06
N PRO A 257 8.51 3.18 -1.64
CA PRO A 257 7.35 3.73 -0.93
C PRO A 257 7.04 3.00 0.40
N LEU A 258 7.19 1.67 0.44
CA LEU A 258 6.94 0.88 1.64
C LEU A 258 7.96 1.19 2.73
N ILE A 259 9.25 1.20 2.39
CA ILE A 259 10.31 1.58 3.32
C ILE A 259 10.14 3.02 3.80
N ASN A 260 9.78 3.95 2.92
CA ASN A 260 9.53 5.34 3.30
C ASN A 260 8.35 5.47 4.28
N GLN A 261 7.29 4.69 4.09
CA GLN A 261 6.19 4.63 5.05
C GLN A 261 6.64 4.07 6.41
N LEU A 262 7.49 3.03 6.41
CA LEU A 262 8.06 2.47 7.65
C LEU A 262 8.91 3.50 8.39
N ILE A 263 9.82 4.20 7.70
CA ILE A 263 10.67 5.26 8.28
C ILE A 263 9.79 6.36 8.89
N THR A 264 8.79 6.84 8.14
CA THR A 264 7.90 7.91 8.61
C THR A 264 7.06 7.48 9.81
N LYS A 265 6.60 6.23 9.83
CA LYS A 265 5.74 5.70 10.88
C LYS A 265 6.50 5.41 12.18
N TYR A 266 7.68 4.80 12.10
CA TYR A 266 8.42 4.28 13.25
C TYR A 266 9.64 5.11 13.65
N LYS A 267 10.14 5.98 12.76
CA LYS A 267 11.25 6.93 13.01
C LYS A 267 12.47 6.24 13.61
N GLU A 268 13.00 6.75 14.73
CA GLU A 268 14.19 6.21 15.41
C GLU A 268 14.07 4.73 15.79
N ARG A 269 12.86 4.22 16.05
CA ARG A 269 12.65 2.82 16.45
C ARG A 269 13.07 1.80 15.38
N ILE A 270 13.00 2.18 14.10
CA ILE A 270 13.42 1.31 12.99
C ILE A 270 14.90 1.53 12.61
N SER A 271 15.57 2.52 13.20
CA SER A 271 16.98 2.84 12.93
C SER A 271 17.93 1.64 13.03
N PRO A 272 17.88 0.78 14.08
CA PRO A 272 18.80 -0.35 14.19
C PRO A 272 18.64 -1.37 13.06
N PHE A 273 17.41 -1.56 12.59
CA PHE A 273 17.12 -2.44 11.45
C PHE A 273 17.61 -1.82 10.13
N LEU A 274 17.33 -0.52 9.93
CA LEU A 274 17.78 0.20 8.74
C LEU A 274 19.29 0.25 8.61
N GLN A 275 20.05 0.32 9.72
CA GLN A 275 21.52 0.25 9.70
C GLN A 275 22.03 -1.01 9.00
N ASN A 276 21.34 -2.14 9.16
CA ASN A 276 21.73 -3.41 8.53
C ASN A 276 21.29 -3.52 7.06
N VAL A 277 20.24 -2.79 6.67
CA VAL A 277 19.59 -2.94 5.35
C VAL A 277 19.90 -1.79 4.39
N PHE A 278 20.35 -0.65 4.91
CA PHE A 278 20.64 0.55 4.12
C PHE A 278 21.59 0.27 2.97
N MET A 279 22.76 -0.31 3.23
CA MET A 279 23.75 -0.60 2.19
C MET A 279 23.26 -1.61 1.16
N PRO A 280 22.64 -2.76 1.54
CA PRO A 280 21.99 -3.63 0.57
C PRO A 280 21.01 -2.90 -0.36
N VAL A 281 20.15 -2.02 0.17
CA VAL A 281 19.20 -1.23 -0.63
C VAL A 281 19.95 -0.30 -1.60
N VAL A 282 20.94 0.45 -1.10
CA VAL A 282 21.73 1.38 -1.92
C VAL A 282 22.44 0.62 -3.05
N GLN A 283 23.09 -0.49 -2.75
CA GLN A 283 23.81 -1.32 -3.73
C GLN A 283 22.88 -1.90 -4.80
N THR A 284 21.69 -2.38 -4.41
CA THR A 284 20.67 -2.84 -5.36
C THR A 284 20.23 -1.71 -6.30
N ILE A 285 19.99 -0.51 -5.76
CA ILE A 285 19.62 0.66 -6.55
C ILE A 285 20.75 1.05 -7.51
N VAL A 286 21.99 1.16 -7.02
CA VAL A 286 23.16 1.56 -7.83
C VAL A 286 23.42 0.55 -8.94
N THR A 287 23.25 -0.75 -8.67
CA THR A 287 23.37 -1.82 -9.67
C THR A 287 22.28 -1.70 -10.73
N CYS A 288 21.03 -1.45 -10.33
CA CYS A 288 19.92 -1.21 -11.26
C CYS A 288 20.15 0.05 -12.11
N LEU A 289 20.70 1.12 -11.51
CA LEU A 289 21.05 2.35 -12.24
C LEU A 289 22.25 2.16 -13.17
N SER A 290 23.22 1.31 -12.83
CA SER A 290 24.40 1.09 -13.67
C SER A 290 24.11 0.21 -14.89
N THR A 291 22.89 -0.32 -15.01
CA THR A 291 22.49 -1.15 -16.15
C THR A 291 22.39 -0.27 -17.41
N PRO A 292 23.14 -0.58 -18.47
CA PRO A 292 23.13 0.22 -19.69
C PRO A 292 21.76 0.10 -20.39
N PHE A 293 21.23 1.23 -20.84
CA PHE A 293 20.00 1.31 -21.63
C PHE A 293 20.25 2.08 -22.92
N ASP A 294 19.45 1.81 -23.96
CA ASP A 294 19.52 2.54 -25.22
C ASP A 294 19.06 3.99 -24.99
N PRO A 295 19.89 5.02 -25.27
CA PRO A 295 19.51 6.42 -25.12
C PRO A 295 18.28 6.83 -25.96
N ASN A 296 17.95 6.07 -27.01
CA ASN A 296 16.76 6.32 -27.83
C ASN A 296 15.48 5.68 -27.25
N ASP A 297 15.62 4.81 -26.26
CA ASP A 297 14.48 4.21 -25.56
C ASP A 297 13.94 5.18 -24.49
N MET A 298 12.89 5.89 -24.87
CA MET A 298 12.19 6.85 -24.01
C MET A 298 11.49 6.19 -22.80
N GLU A 299 11.22 4.90 -22.84
CA GLU A 299 10.65 4.16 -21.70
C GLU A 299 11.75 3.83 -20.69
N ALA A 300 12.88 3.27 -21.16
CA ALA A 300 14.03 2.99 -20.30
C ALA A 300 14.61 4.26 -19.66
N LEU A 301 14.67 5.37 -20.40
CA LEU A 301 15.09 6.67 -19.84
C LEU A 301 14.17 7.14 -18.71
N ARG A 302 12.85 6.98 -18.86
CA ARG A 302 11.87 7.35 -17.83
C ARG A 302 11.99 6.46 -16.60
N ASP A 303 12.13 5.16 -16.80
CA ASP A 303 12.33 4.20 -15.70
C ASP A 303 13.61 4.50 -14.91
N HIS A 304 14.69 4.83 -15.62
CA HIS A 304 15.95 5.21 -15.01
C HIS A 304 15.81 6.50 -14.17
N GLN A 305 15.15 7.53 -14.71
CA GLN A 305 14.87 8.77 -13.96
C GLN A 305 13.95 8.54 -12.75
N SER A 306 12.94 7.69 -12.91
CA SER A 306 12.02 7.30 -11.82
C SER A 306 12.78 6.61 -10.68
N LEU A 307 13.67 5.67 -11.02
CA LEU A 307 14.51 4.98 -10.03
C LEU A 307 15.46 5.94 -9.30
N GLN A 308 16.12 6.87 -10.02
CA GLN A 308 16.93 7.92 -9.39
C GLN A 308 16.10 8.80 -8.44
N LYS A 309 14.87 9.16 -8.83
CA LYS A 309 13.96 9.91 -7.96
C LYS A 309 13.57 9.13 -6.71
N CYS A 310 13.29 7.83 -6.82
CA CYS A 310 13.03 6.95 -5.68
C CYS A 310 14.21 6.90 -4.71
N TYR A 311 15.44 6.82 -5.23
CA TYR A 311 16.65 6.87 -4.40
C TYR A 311 16.75 8.15 -3.57
N PHE A 312 16.57 9.32 -4.19
CA PHE A 312 16.62 10.58 -3.45
C PHE A 312 15.45 10.75 -2.47
N LEU A 313 14.27 10.24 -2.80
CA LEU A 313 13.13 10.20 -1.87
C LEU A 313 13.43 9.33 -0.64
N PHE A 314 14.13 8.21 -0.82
CA PHE A 314 14.57 7.35 0.28
C PHE A 314 15.57 8.06 1.20
N LEU A 315 16.61 8.68 0.65
CA LEU A 315 17.58 9.47 1.43
C LEU A 315 16.91 10.65 2.16
N ASN A 316 15.98 11.33 1.49
CA ASN A 316 15.23 12.42 2.09
C ASN A 316 14.32 11.93 3.23
N SER A 317 13.69 10.77 3.09
CA SER A 317 12.89 10.16 4.15
C SER A 317 13.73 9.89 5.41
N LEU A 318 14.96 9.38 5.26
CA LEU A 318 15.88 9.17 6.37
C LEU A 318 16.26 10.49 7.05
N ALA A 319 16.63 11.50 6.26
CA ALA A 319 17.05 12.80 6.78
C ALA A 319 15.93 13.55 7.50
N THR A 320 14.74 13.62 6.90
CA THR A 320 13.58 14.34 7.46
C THR A 320 13.02 13.71 8.73
N ASN A 321 13.17 12.39 8.90
CA ASN A 321 12.72 11.66 10.08
C ASN A 321 13.80 11.51 11.18
N ASN A 322 14.92 12.24 11.07
CA ASN A 322 16.05 12.20 12.01
C ASN A 322 16.70 10.81 12.15
N VAL A 323 16.69 10.02 11.08
CA VAL A 323 17.33 8.69 11.03
C VAL A 323 18.66 8.77 10.26
N THR A 324 19.38 9.88 10.44
CA THR A 324 20.62 10.18 9.70
C THR A 324 21.79 9.31 10.16
N GLU A 325 21.75 8.76 11.37
CA GLU A 325 22.75 7.82 11.89
C GLU A 325 22.91 6.57 11.00
N VAL A 326 21.84 6.15 10.32
CA VAL A 326 21.87 5.03 9.37
C VAL A 326 22.84 5.32 8.23
N ILE A 327 22.84 6.56 7.73
CA ILE A 327 23.73 6.99 6.65
C ILE A 327 25.18 7.09 7.19
N ALA A 328 25.36 7.65 8.40
CA ALA A 328 26.68 7.84 8.99
C ALA A 328 27.43 6.51 9.26
N LYS A 329 26.71 5.46 9.68
CA LYS A 329 27.32 4.14 9.97
C LYS A 329 27.59 3.27 8.73
N GLY A 330 27.09 3.64 7.55
CA GLY A 330 27.42 2.99 6.27
C GLY A 330 28.82 3.30 5.75
N ALA A 331 29.79 3.52 6.65
CA ALA A 331 30.99 4.34 6.50
C ALA A 331 31.96 4.01 5.34
N ASN A 332 31.84 2.85 4.69
CA ASN A 332 32.74 2.48 3.59
C ASN A 332 32.38 3.18 2.26
N ASP A 333 31.10 3.49 2.01
CA ASP A 333 30.61 4.04 0.73
C ASP A 333 29.92 5.41 0.91
N LEU A 334 30.12 6.06 2.07
CA LEU A 334 29.47 7.33 2.38
C LEU A 334 29.83 8.43 1.38
N GLU A 335 31.10 8.53 0.98
CA GLU A 335 31.54 9.53 0.01
C GLU A 335 30.85 9.35 -1.35
N GLU A 336 30.54 8.10 -1.72
CA GLU A 336 29.78 7.78 -2.91
C GLU A 336 28.31 8.23 -2.78
N VAL A 337 27.66 7.94 -1.65
CA VAL A 337 26.29 8.40 -1.36
C VAL A 337 26.19 9.93 -1.30
N LEU A 338 27.16 10.60 -0.68
CA LEU A 338 27.21 12.06 -0.68
C LEU A 338 27.52 12.61 -2.08
N GLY A 339 28.37 11.94 -2.85
CA GLY A 339 28.69 12.27 -4.23
C GLY A 339 27.46 12.20 -5.14
N THR A 340 26.64 11.14 -5.01
CA THR A 340 25.39 11.01 -5.78
C THR A 340 24.37 12.08 -5.38
N LEU A 341 24.30 12.49 -4.11
CA LEU A 341 23.47 13.62 -3.66
C LEU A 341 23.93 14.95 -4.27
N VAL A 342 25.24 15.22 -4.29
CA VAL A 342 25.82 16.42 -4.90
C VAL A 342 25.56 16.43 -6.41
N GLN A 343 25.77 15.29 -7.08
CA GLN A 343 25.46 15.16 -8.50
C GLN A 343 23.97 15.34 -8.79
N GLY A 344 23.09 14.76 -7.96
CA GLY A 344 21.64 14.94 -8.07
C GLY A 344 21.21 16.39 -7.87
N ALA A 345 21.86 17.12 -6.96
CA ALA A 345 21.60 18.54 -6.72
C ALA A 345 22.01 19.44 -7.90
N ILE A 346 23.10 19.11 -8.60
CA ILE A 346 23.65 19.94 -9.68
C ILE A 346 23.16 19.52 -11.08
N ALA A 347 23.00 18.23 -11.34
CA ALA A 347 22.87 17.69 -12.70
C ALA A 347 21.49 17.13 -13.04
N PHE A 348 20.61 16.94 -12.06
CA PHE A 348 19.31 16.35 -12.33
C PHE A 348 18.35 17.36 -13.00
N PRO A 349 17.58 16.96 -14.03
CA PRO A 349 16.73 17.89 -14.79
C PRO A 349 15.46 18.34 -14.06
N ASP A 350 14.94 17.56 -13.09
CA ASP A 350 13.76 17.90 -12.29
C ASP A 350 14.13 18.82 -11.11
N PRO A 351 13.63 20.08 -11.07
CA PRO A 351 13.88 21.00 -9.95
C PRO A 351 13.40 20.46 -8.60
N MET A 352 12.35 19.62 -8.58
CA MET A 352 11.86 19.02 -7.34
C MET A 352 12.87 18.04 -6.74
N VAL A 353 13.63 17.34 -7.57
CA VAL A 353 14.68 16.41 -7.12
C VAL A 353 15.91 17.17 -6.65
N GLN A 354 16.31 18.24 -7.34
CA GLN A 354 17.34 19.15 -6.82
C GLN A 354 16.92 19.70 -5.45
N LYS A 355 15.63 20.08 -5.33
CA LYS A 355 14.99 20.50 -4.08
C LYS A 355 14.79 19.37 -3.05
N LEU A 356 15.11 18.12 -3.35
CA LEU A 356 15.18 17.06 -2.35
C LEU A 356 16.64 16.87 -1.91
N CYS A 357 17.56 16.77 -2.87
CA CYS A 357 18.98 16.51 -2.62
C CYS A 357 19.63 17.55 -1.71
N PHE A 358 19.46 18.84 -2.01
CA PHE A 358 20.00 19.91 -1.16
C PHE A 358 19.39 19.90 0.26
N GLY A 359 18.22 19.29 0.47
CA GLY A 359 17.54 19.24 1.77
C GLY A 359 17.99 18.11 2.62
N VAL A 360 18.28 16.99 1.97
CA VAL A 360 19.10 15.95 2.57
C VAL A 360 20.43 16.55 3.00
N LEU A 361 21.17 17.21 2.10
CA LEU A 361 22.48 17.79 2.41
C LEU A 361 22.42 18.80 3.56
N ARG A 362 21.47 19.73 3.54
CA ARG A 362 21.27 20.68 4.64
C ARG A 362 20.99 19.98 5.96
N ARG A 363 20.09 18.99 5.97
CA ARG A 363 19.73 18.28 7.20
C ARG A 363 20.90 17.46 7.74
N LEU A 364 21.69 16.85 6.86
CA LEU A 364 22.94 16.17 7.23
C LEU A 364 23.94 17.15 7.86
N ILE A 365 24.11 18.34 7.28
CA ILE A 365 24.96 19.39 7.86
C ILE A 365 24.46 19.82 9.23
N GLU A 366 23.16 20.10 9.39
CA GLU A 366 22.57 20.52 10.67
C GLU A 366 22.80 19.50 11.79
N VAL A 367 22.69 18.20 11.50
CA VAL A 367 22.82 17.13 12.50
C VAL A 367 24.29 16.79 12.73
N TRP A 368 25.04 16.47 11.67
CA TRP A 368 26.40 15.96 11.80
C TRP A 368 27.42 17.03 12.18
N ALA A 369 27.23 18.29 11.77
CA ALA A 369 28.14 19.36 12.17
C ALA A 369 27.96 19.77 13.64
N ARG A 370 26.76 19.56 14.22
CA ARG A 370 26.48 19.83 15.65
C ARG A 370 26.99 18.72 16.55
N GLU A 371 26.78 17.47 16.15
CA GLU A 371 27.06 16.31 16.99
C GLU A 371 28.50 15.79 16.83
N GLY A 372 29.29 16.35 15.90
CA GLY A 372 30.68 15.94 15.67
C GLY A 372 30.79 14.48 15.22
N VAL A 373 29.73 13.96 14.58
CA VAL A 373 29.53 12.54 14.29
C VAL A 373 30.64 11.94 13.42
N MET A 374 31.35 12.78 12.65
CA MET A 374 32.30 12.30 11.67
C MET A 374 33.53 13.20 11.49
N PRO A 375 34.75 12.67 11.69
CA PRO A 375 35.97 13.37 11.33
C PRO A 375 36.06 13.50 9.79
N GLY A 376 36.34 14.70 9.29
CA GLY A 376 36.49 14.98 7.85
C GLY A 376 35.22 15.46 7.11
N PHE A 377 34.03 15.36 7.73
CA PHE A 377 32.79 15.83 7.09
C PHE A 377 32.79 17.34 6.81
N VAL A 378 33.40 18.13 7.70
CA VAL A 378 33.56 19.58 7.49
C VAL A 378 34.43 19.88 6.26
N GLU A 379 35.50 19.12 6.04
CA GLU A 379 36.35 19.28 4.86
C GLU A 379 35.63 18.87 3.58
N TYR A 380 34.87 17.78 3.61
CA TYR A 380 34.01 17.36 2.51
C TYR A 380 32.96 18.42 2.16
N MET A 381 32.34 19.03 3.17
CA MET A 381 31.37 20.11 2.98
C MET A 381 31.99 21.28 2.19
N TYR A 382 33.19 21.72 2.57
CA TYR A 382 33.88 22.81 1.87
C TYR A 382 34.34 22.43 0.46
N LYS A 383 34.78 21.18 0.24
CA LYS A 383 35.29 20.73 -1.06
C LYS A 383 34.20 20.39 -2.08
N ASN A 384 33.07 19.84 -1.64
CA ASN A 384 32.09 19.23 -2.55
C ASN A 384 30.70 19.89 -2.46
N ILE A 385 30.20 20.17 -1.25
CA ILE A 385 28.85 20.72 -1.08
C ILE A 385 28.82 22.22 -1.37
N LEU A 386 29.80 22.98 -0.85
CA LEU A 386 29.84 24.43 -1.05
C LEU A 386 29.96 24.81 -2.54
N PRO A 387 30.86 24.20 -3.35
CA PRO A 387 30.90 24.47 -4.79
C PRO A 387 29.61 24.07 -5.51
N ALA A 388 28.93 23.00 -5.08
CA ALA A 388 27.66 22.58 -5.65
C ALA A 388 26.57 23.66 -5.54
N CYS A 389 26.52 24.36 -4.41
CA CYS A 389 25.60 25.48 -4.18
C CYS A 389 25.80 26.64 -5.17
N PHE A 390 27.02 26.83 -5.67
CA PHE A 390 27.32 27.84 -6.69
C PHE A 390 27.17 27.30 -8.11
N HIS A 391 27.52 26.03 -8.36
CA HIS A 391 27.42 25.42 -9.69
C HIS A 391 25.99 25.14 -10.14
N ALA A 392 25.08 24.76 -9.23
CA ALA A 392 23.69 24.47 -9.62
C ALA A 392 22.96 25.70 -10.19
N PRO A 393 23.04 26.91 -9.57
CA PRO A 393 22.42 28.10 -10.11
C PRO A 393 23.07 28.69 -11.37
N LEU A 394 24.33 28.33 -11.64
CA LEU A 394 25.08 28.80 -12.81
C LEU A 394 24.77 27.98 -14.08
N LYS A 395 23.99 26.89 -13.99
CA LYS A 395 23.63 26.10 -15.16
C LYS A 395 22.53 26.75 -16.00
N PRO A 396 22.60 26.64 -17.33
CA PRO A 396 21.59 27.22 -18.24
C PRO A 396 20.19 26.59 -18.09
N THR A 397 20.09 25.42 -17.46
CA THR A 397 18.82 24.75 -17.14
C THR A 397 18.14 25.30 -15.89
N PHE A 398 18.80 26.18 -15.13
CA PHE A 398 18.30 26.72 -13.87
C PHE A 398 17.57 28.05 -14.12
N ASN A 399 16.24 27.99 -14.27
CA ASN A 399 15.44 29.17 -14.59
C ASN A 399 15.20 30.04 -13.34
N LEU A 400 15.86 31.20 -13.28
CA LEU A 400 15.77 32.14 -12.16
C LEU A 400 14.37 32.76 -11.95
N ASP A 401 13.52 32.70 -12.96
CA ASP A 401 12.15 33.24 -12.94
C ASP A 401 11.09 32.19 -12.57
N ASP A 402 11.47 30.92 -12.45
CA ASP A 402 10.57 29.85 -12.01
C ASP A 402 10.47 29.81 -10.48
N GLY A 403 9.24 29.87 -9.95
CA GLY A 403 8.96 29.82 -8.51
C GLY A 403 9.47 28.56 -7.84
N ASN A 404 9.61 27.44 -8.58
CA ASN A 404 10.22 26.21 -8.06
C ASN A 404 11.74 26.35 -7.86
N THR A 405 12.39 27.17 -8.67
CA THR A 405 13.82 27.48 -8.60
C THR A 405 14.12 28.48 -7.47
N PHE A 406 13.19 29.39 -7.18
CA PHE A 406 13.26 30.26 -6.00
C PHE A 406 13.29 29.46 -4.70
N ILE A 407 12.56 28.35 -4.64
CA ILE A 407 12.53 27.45 -3.47
C ILE A 407 13.90 26.77 -3.26
N VAL A 408 14.64 26.50 -4.34
CA VAL A 408 16.04 26.01 -4.28
C VAL A 408 17.01 27.11 -3.85
N ARG A 409 16.67 28.40 -3.95
CA ARG A 409 17.51 29.48 -3.38
C ARG A 409 17.36 29.63 -1.88
N THR A 410 16.19 29.25 -1.33
CA THR A 410 15.87 29.35 0.10
C THR A 410 16.32 28.14 0.93
N TRP A 411 17.27 27.36 0.40
CA TRP A 411 17.84 26.20 1.09
C TRP A 411 18.34 26.52 2.49
#